data_AF-A0A6G0V447-F1
#
_entry.id   AF-A0A6G0V447-F1
#
_cell.length_a   1.000
_cell.length_b   1.000
_cell.length_c   1.000
_cell.angle_alpha   90.00
_cell.angle_beta   90.00
_cell.angle_gamma   90.00
#
_symmetry.space_group_name_H-M   'P 1'
#
loop_
_entity.id
_entity.type
_entity.pdbx_description
1 polymer ?
#
loop_
_entity_poly.entity_id
_entity_poly.type
_entity_poly.pdbx_seq_one_letter_code
_entity_poly.pdbx_strand_id
1 'polypeptide(L)'
;MISEYALKEARWLEANSASDVFRDLELLLRDTCERLKVSNKVENNDSNQSRLHQQEKYVLLPSNNQESLKASVTLLDENIIQSEINLKYPKIPGGVFRSVANPNVQWKIQQLQDTGNLVAHALQVVLKGKQHYERTVKKHGYDGQSLVILFTTLREVKELVSDARTCLTMPRKKSLLELCQFQPTKSFNPPLPHDILLSFYISSTKLVGAAYQVVTVKQNGTQSVTVYQAEVHLPHLVDVLHHLTTIFSRVQDLITKFNVLKVCLT
;
A
#
# COMPACT_ATOMS: atom_id res chain seq x y z
N MET A 1 26.42 -39.93 3.61
CA MET A 1 25.62 -39.76 4.85
C MET A 1 24.87 -38.44 4.89
N ILE A 2 25.51 -37.26 4.80
CA ILE A 2 24.83 -35.93 4.87
C ILE A 2 23.71 -35.79 3.81
N SER A 3 23.96 -36.20 2.57
CA SER A 3 22.99 -36.16 1.46
C SER A 3 21.70 -36.99 1.69
N GLU A 4 21.77 -38.12 2.40
CA GLU A 4 20.61 -38.99 2.63
C GLU A 4 19.67 -38.43 3.70
N TYR A 5 20.23 -37.81 4.74
CA TYR A 5 19.47 -37.08 5.76
C TYR A 5 18.83 -35.82 5.17
N ALA A 6 19.56 -35.05 4.36
CA ALA A 6 19.03 -33.87 3.68
C ALA A 6 17.87 -34.22 2.73
N LEU A 7 17.93 -35.38 2.04
CA LEU A 7 16.84 -35.85 1.17
C LEU A 7 15.61 -36.28 1.99
N LYS A 8 15.81 -36.94 3.14
CA LYS A 8 14.73 -37.29 4.07
C LYS A 8 14.07 -36.03 4.65
N GLU A 9 14.86 -35.02 5.00
CA GLU A 9 14.38 -33.75 5.53
C GLU A 9 13.63 -32.93 4.48
N ALA A 10 14.11 -32.90 3.24
CA ALA A 10 13.41 -32.29 2.10
C ALA A 10 12.04 -32.95 1.85
N ARG A 11 11.99 -34.28 1.84
CA ARG A 11 10.73 -35.04 1.68
C ARG A 11 9.79 -34.85 2.88
N TRP A 12 10.33 -34.77 4.09
CA TRP A 12 9.54 -34.49 5.29
C TRP A 12 8.90 -33.09 5.22
N LEU A 13 9.67 -32.10 4.76
CA LEU A 13 9.19 -30.72 4.63
C LEU A 13 8.10 -30.62 3.56
N GLU A 14 8.28 -31.30 2.41
CA GLU A 14 7.21 -31.44 1.42
C GLU A 14 5.97 -32.10 2.04
N ALA A 15 6.12 -33.20 2.77
CA ALA A 15 4.99 -33.96 3.28
C ALA A 15 4.22 -33.27 4.41
N ASN A 16 4.90 -32.52 5.28
CA ASN A 16 4.33 -32.08 6.56
C ASN A 16 4.31 -30.56 6.76
N SER A 17 5.01 -29.77 5.96
CA SER A 17 5.12 -28.31 6.22
C SER A 17 4.65 -27.44 5.06
N ALA A 18 4.77 -27.90 3.80
CA ALA A 18 4.43 -27.10 2.63
C ALA A 18 2.95 -26.67 2.60
N SER A 19 2.03 -27.60 2.88
CA SER A 19 0.58 -27.31 2.91
C SER A 19 0.20 -26.31 4.01
N ASP A 20 0.84 -26.40 5.17
CA ASP A 20 0.64 -25.45 6.28
C ASP A 20 1.17 -24.06 5.91
N VAL A 21 2.33 -23.98 5.26
CA VAL A 21 2.88 -22.71 4.74
C VAL A 21 1.92 -22.04 3.76
N PHE A 22 1.38 -22.79 2.79
CA PHE A 22 0.40 -22.24 1.85
C PHE A 22 -0.88 -21.76 2.55
N ARG A 23 -1.40 -22.54 3.51
CA ARG A 23 -2.59 -22.17 4.28
C ARG A 23 -2.35 -20.90 5.09
N ASP A 24 -1.24 -20.81 5.80
CA ASP A 24 -0.90 -19.66 6.64
C ASP A 24 -0.74 -18.39 5.80
N LEU A 25 -0.06 -18.48 4.65
CA LEU A 25 0.09 -17.34 3.73
C LEU A 25 -1.26 -16.94 3.13
N GLU A 26 -2.09 -17.91 2.75
CA GLU A 26 -3.44 -17.66 2.24
C GLU A 26 -4.28 -16.89 3.28
N LEU A 27 -4.30 -17.33 4.54
CA LEU A 27 -5.04 -16.67 5.62
C LEU A 27 -4.56 -15.23 5.86
N LEU A 28 -3.24 -15.03 5.98
CA LEU A 28 -2.67 -13.70 6.22
C LEU A 28 -2.94 -12.74 5.05
N LEU A 29 -2.82 -13.21 3.81
CA LEU A 29 -3.08 -12.39 2.62
C LEU A 29 -4.57 -12.09 2.45
N ARG A 30 -5.46 -13.03 2.76
CA ARG A 30 -6.92 -12.79 2.76
C ARG A 30 -7.29 -11.70 3.75
N ASP A 31 -6.87 -11.81 5.01
CA ASP A 31 -7.13 -10.79 6.04
C ASP A 31 -6.56 -9.42 5.61
N THR A 32 -5.37 -9.40 4.99
CA THR A 32 -4.79 -8.15 4.43
C THR A 32 -5.65 -7.58 3.29
N CYS A 33 -6.17 -8.42 2.38
CA CYS A 33 -7.09 -8.00 1.32
C CYS A 33 -8.40 -7.44 1.87
N GLU A 34 -8.94 -8.01 2.95
CA GLU A 34 -10.16 -7.53 3.60
C GLU A 34 -9.97 -6.13 4.18
N ARG A 35 -8.86 -5.92 4.90
CA ARG A 35 -8.50 -4.61 5.50
C ARG A 35 -8.25 -3.53 4.46
N LEU A 36 -7.70 -3.91 3.31
CA LEU A 36 -7.52 -3.03 2.15
C LEU A 36 -8.79 -2.87 1.31
N LYS A 37 -9.89 -3.56 1.65
CA LYS A 37 -11.16 -3.56 0.92
C LYS A 37 -11.02 -4.00 -0.55
N VAL A 38 -10.07 -4.92 -0.85
CA VAL A 38 -9.78 -5.41 -2.22
C VAL A 38 -10.12 -6.88 -2.47
N SER A 39 -10.87 -7.54 -1.58
CA SER A 39 -11.24 -8.97 -1.71
C SER A 39 -12.01 -9.28 -3.00
N ASN A 40 -12.76 -8.31 -3.53
CA ASN A 40 -13.45 -8.39 -4.82
C ASN A 40 -12.52 -8.61 -6.03
N LYS A 41 -11.23 -8.27 -5.90
CA LYS A 41 -10.23 -8.52 -6.96
C LYS A 41 -9.77 -9.97 -7.01
N VAL A 42 -10.13 -10.78 -6.01
CA VAL A 42 -9.58 -12.14 -5.81
C VAL A 42 -10.69 -13.20 -5.89
N GLU A 43 -11.87 -12.91 -5.35
CA GLU A 43 -12.98 -13.87 -5.27
C GLU A 43 -13.96 -13.64 -6.42
N ASN A 44 -14.02 -14.58 -7.36
CA ASN A 44 -15.18 -14.76 -8.24
C ASN A 44 -16.29 -15.41 -7.39
N ASN A 45 -17.10 -14.64 -6.67
CA ASN A 45 -18.32 -15.21 -6.09
C ASN A 45 -19.45 -14.19 -5.94
N ASP A 46 -20.59 -14.59 -6.51
CA ASP A 46 -21.96 -14.07 -6.42
C ASP A 46 -22.55 -14.03 -4.98
N SER A 47 -21.71 -14.14 -3.95
CA SER A 47 -22.15 -13.95 -2.58
C SER A 47 -22.28 -12.45 -2.32
N ASN A 48 -23.53 -11.99 -2.36
CA ASN A 48 -24.07 -10.70 -1.92
C ASN A 48 -23.70 -10.34 -0.46
N GLN A 49 -22.41 -10.33 -0.09
CA GLN A 49 -21.95 -9.51 1.00
C GLN A 49 -21.73 -8.12 0.44
N SER A 50 -22.80 -7.33 0.49
CA SER A 50 -22.80 -5.89 0.32
C SER A 50 -21.80 -5.27 1.30
N ARG A 51 -20.53 -5.23 0.92
CA ARG A 51 -19.54 -4.40 1.61
C ARG A 51 -19.97 -2.97 1.36
N LEU A 52 -20.57 -2.37 2.39
CA LEU A 52 -20.89 -0.96 2.40
C LEU A 52 -19.56 -0.22 2.22
N HIS A 53 -19.38 0.41 1.07
CA HIS A 53 -18.28 1.34 0.82
C HIS A 53 -18.39 2.46 1.86
N GLN A 54 -17.69 2.30 2.98
CA GLN A 54 -17.83 3.18 4.12
C GLN A 54 -17.04 4.45 3.85
N GLN A 55 -17.76 5.57 3.79
CA GLN A 55 -17.15 6.89 3.75
C GLN A 55 -16.61 7.22 5.14
N GLU A 56 -15.32 7.50 5.21
CA GLU A 56 -14.62 7.83 6.45
C GLU A 56 -14.14 9.27 6.39
N LYS A 57 -14.57 10.09 7.36
CA LYS A 57 -14.17 11.49 7.46
C LYS A 57 -12.96 11.62 8.39
N TYR A 58 -11.89 12.22 7.86
CA TYR A 58 -10.65 12.46 8.57
C TYR A 58 -10.33 13.95 8.66
N VAL A 59 -9.84 14.39 9.82
CA VAL A 59 -9.33 15.74 10.03
C VAL A 59 -7.82 15.66 10.17
N LEU A 60 -7.11 16.27 9.22
CA LEU A 60 -5.66 16.37 9.19
C LEU A 60 -5.23 17.61 9.95
N LEU A 61 -4.32 17.41 10.90
CA LEU A 61 -3.81 18.45 11.80
C LEU A 61 -2.35 18.79 11.45
N PRO A 62 -1.89 20.02 11.68
CA PRO A 62 -0.52 20.42 11.37
C PRO A 62 0.52 19.52 12.03
N SER A 63 1.53 19.08 11.28
CA SER A 63 2.56 18.14 11.78
C SER A 63 3.53 18.78 12.79
N ASN A 64 3.62 20.11 12.84
CA ASN A 64 4.69 20.87 13.50
C ASN A 64 4.19 21.94 14.50
N ASN A 65 2.99 21.78 15.08
CA ASN A 65 2.34 22.71 16.03
C ASN A 65 2.17 24.17 15.56
N GLN A 66 2.66 24.50 14.37
CA GLN A 66 2.34 25.74 13.70
C GLN A 66 1.01 25.52 12.99
N GLU A 67 -0.03 26.27 13.38
CA GLU A 67 -1.37 26.24 12.77
C GLU A 67 -1.35 26.82 11.34
N SER A 68 -0.58 26.17 10.45
CA SER A 68 -0.38 26.63 9.08
C SER A 68 -1.35 25.98 8.11
N LEU A 69 -1.64 24.69 8.27
CA LEU A 69 -2.53 23.93 7.39
C LEU A 69 -3.39 22.98 8.22
N LYS A 70 -4.70 23.01 8.00
CA LYS A 70 -5.66 22.01 8.46
C LYS A 70 -6.48 21.56 7.26
N ALA A 71 -6.74 20.26 7.14
CA ALA A 71 -7.60 19.74 6.09
C ALA A 71 -8.65 18.80 6.67
N SER A 72 -9.82 18.76 6.05
CA SER A 72 -10.84 17.73 6.29
C SER A 72 -11.03 16.98 4.99
N VAL A 73 -10.94 15.65 5.03
CA VAL A 73 -11.07 14.80 3.85
C VAL A 73 -12.05 13.67 4.13
N THR A 74 -12.88 13.35 3.15
CA THR A 74 -13.75 12.17 3.18
C THR A 74 -13.16 11.14 2.22
N LEU A 75 -12.71 10.01 2.77
CA LEU A 75 -12.12 8.91 2.04
C LEU A 75 -13.21 7.85 1.76
N LEU A 76 -13.28 7.42 0.50
CA LEU A 76 -14.07 6.30 0.03
C LEU A 76 -13.09 5.31 -0.62
N ASP A 77 -12.75 4.26 0.11
CA ASP A 77 -11.72 3.28 -0.26
C ASP A 77 -10.38 3.98 -0.62
N GLU A 78 -9.92 3.91 -1.87
CA GLU A 78 -8.72 4.61 -2.33
C GLU A 78 -8.95 6.06 -2.84
N ASN A 79 -10.16 6.61 -2.77
CA ASN A 79 -10.50 7.91 -3.35
C ASN A 79 -10.90 8.93 -2.28
N ILE A 80 -10.28 10.10 -2.28
CA ILE A 80 -10.80 11.24 -1.54
C ILE A 80 -11.93 11.85 -2.39
N ILE A 81 -13.16 11.75 -1.89
CA ILE A 81 -14.37 12.23 -2.57
C ILE A 81 -14.80 13.63 -2.12
N GLN A 82 -14.26 14.10 -1.01
CA GLN A 82 -14.47 15.45 -0.52
C GLN A 82 -13.19 15.92 0.18
N SER A 83 -12.79 17.16 -0.08
CA SER A 83 -11.68 17.78 0.64
C SER A 83 -11.98 19.25 0.93
N GLU A 84 -11.66 19.67 2.14
CA GLU A 84 -11.75 21.04 2.63
C GLU A 84 -10.39 21.42 3.22
N ILE A 85 -9.93 22.64 2.92
CA ILE A 85 -8.63 23.15 3.30
C ILE A 85 -8.79 24.45 4.07
N ASN A 86 -8.05 24.57 5.16
CA ASN A 86 -7.86 25.80 5.93
C ASN A 86 -6.36 26.07 6.00
N LEU A 87 -5.88 27.09 5.28
CA LEU A 87 -4.46 27.42 5.13
C LEU A 87 -4.19 28.84 5.65
N LYS A 88 -3.21 29.02 6.53
CA LYS A 88 -2.73 30.36 6.90
C LYS A 88 -2.08 31.02 5.69
N TYR A 89 -2.70 32.07 5.18
CA TYR A 89 -2.30 32.75 3.96
C TYR A 89 -2.38 34.27 4.16
N PRO A 90 -1.25 34.95 4.47
CA PRO A 90 -1.26 36.37 4.84
C PRO A 90 -1.69 37.33 3.73
N LYS A 91 -1.72 36.88 2.47
CA LYS A 91 -2.03 37.73 1.31
C LYS A 91 -3.53 38.02 1.14
N ILE A 92 -4.40 37.42 1.96
CA ILE A 92 -5.85 37.66 1.94
C ILE A 92 -6.33 38.30 3.25
N PRO A 93 -7.47 39.03 3.20
CA PRO A 93 -8.10 39.56 4.41
C PRO A 93 -8.40 38.44 5.43
N GLY A 94 -8.03 38.67 6.69
CA GLY A 94 -8.18 37.67 7.77
C GLY A 94 -7.07 36.61 7.85
N GLY A 95 -6.13 36.58 6.91
CA GLY A 95 -4.91 35.77 6.99
C GLY A 95 -5.11 34.25 6.92
N VAL A 96 -6.33 33.77 6.62
CA VAL A 96 -6.67 32.34 6.53
C VAL A 96 -7.51 32.08 5.29
N PHE A 97 -7.00 31.23 4.41
CA PHE A 97 -7.63 30.83 3.17
C PHE A 97 -8.42 29.56 3.40
N ARG A 98 -9.71 29.58 3.04
CA ARG A 98 -10.59 28.43 3.14
C ARG A 98 -11.12 28.06 1.77
N SER A 99 -11.08 26.78 1.44
CA SER A 99 -11.64 26.29 0.19
C SER A 99 -12.07 24.84 0.27
N VAL A 100 -13.06 24.49 -0.53
CA VAL A 100 -13.64 23.16 -0.61
C VAL A 100 -13.55 22.67 -2.06
N ALA A 101 -13.09 21.44 -2.25
CA ALA A 101 -13.12 20.79 -3.56
C ALA A 101 -14.56 20.51 -4.00
N ASN A 102 -14.83 20.67 -5.29
CA ASN A 102 -16.11 20.34 -5.89
C ASN A 102 -16.43 18.84 -5.65
N PRO A 103 -17.66 18.49 -5.24
CA PRO A 103 -18.05 17.11 -4.93
C PRO A 103 -17.93 16.14 -6.11
N ASN A 104 -17.90 16.65 -7.35
CA ASN A 104 -17.75 15.82 -8.55
C ASN A 104 -16.30 15.42 -8.83
N VAL A 105 -15.34 15.87 -8.02
CA VAL A 105 -13.92 15.59 -8.20
C VAL A 105 -13.44 14.60 -7.17
N GLN A 106 -12.86 13.51 -7.67
CA GLN A 106 -12.26 12.47 -6.86
C GLN A 106 -10.74 12.54 -6.97
N TRP A 107 -10.07 12.49 -5.83
CA TRP A 107 -8.62 12.41 -5.76
C TRP A 107 -8.22 10.99 -5.39
N LYS A 108 -7.78 10.25 -6.40
CA LYS A 108 -7.31 8.88 -6.23
C LYS A 108 -5.94 8.82 -5.55
N ILE A 109 -5.86 8.03 -4.49
CA ILE A 109 -4.64 7.75 -3.75
C ILE A 109 -4.00 6.50 -4.36
N GLN A 110 -3.14 6.73 -5.35
CA GLN A 110 -2.50 5.66 -6.13
C GLN A 110 -1.81 4.61 -5.23
N GLN A 111 -1.22 5.04 -4.11
CA GLN A 111 -0.53 4.15 -3.18
C GLN A 111 -1.46 3.10 -2.55
N LEU A 112 -2.70 3.49 -2.20
CA LEU A 112 -3.69 2.54 -1.67
C LEU A 112 -4.12 1.55 -2.75
N GLN A 113 -4.33 2.04 -3.98
CA GLN A 113 -4.68 1.19 -5.11
C GLN A 113 -3.58 0.18 -5.43
N ASP A 114 -2.33 0.65 -5.54
CA ASP A 114 -1.17 -0.19 -5.90
C ASP A 114 -0.91 -1.24 -4.83
N THR A 115 -0.93 -0.84 -3.55
CA THR A 115 -0.82 -1.78 -2.43
C THR A 115 -1.91 -2.84 -2.50
N GLY A 116 -3.16 -2.43 -2.71
CA GLY A 116 -4.28 -3.34 -2.86
C GLY A 116 -4.13 -4.31 -4.04
N ASN A 117 -3.64 -3.83 -5.19
CA ASN A 117 -3.37 -4.66 -6.36
C ASN A 117 -2.25 -5.67 -6.11
N LEU A 118 -1.16 -5.25 -5.48
CA LEU A 118 -0.01 -6.11 -5.18
C LEU A 118 -0.36 -7.21 -4.18
N VAL A 119 -1.13 -6.90 -3.14
CA VAL A 119 -1.60 -7.89 -2.16
C VAL A 119 -2.58 -8.87 -2.80
N ALA A 120 -3.53 -8.39 -3.60
CA ALA A 120 -4.44 -9.26 -4.35
C ALA A 120 -3.67 -10.19 -5.31
N HIS A 121 -2.63 -9.68 -5.96
CA HIS A 121 -1.77 -10.48 -6.83
C HIS A 121 -0.98 -11.53 -6.02
N ALA A 122 -0.40 -11.17 -4.88
CA ALA A 122 0.31 -12.11 -4.02
C ALA A 122 -0.62 -13.25 -3.55
N LEU A 123 -1.88 -12.96 -3.23
CA LEU A 123 -2.87 -13.98 -2.89
C LEU A 123 -3.15 -14.91 -4.07
N GLN A 124 -3.31 -14.38 -5.28
CA GLN A 124 -3.49 -15.20 -6.48
C GLN A 124 -2.28 -16.10 -6.76
N VAL A 125 -1.07 -15.60 -6.54
CA VAL A 125 0.17 -16.39 -6.65
C VAL A 125 0.18 -17.54 -5.63
N VAL A 126 -0.19 -17.30 -4.38
CA VAL A 126 -0.32 -18.36 -3.35
C VAL A 126 -1.37 -19.40 -3.74
N LEU A 127 -2.55 -18.99 -4.19
CA LEU A 127 -3.64 -19.91 -4.57
C LEU A 127 -3.26 -20.78 -5.77
N LYS A 128 -2.66 -20.20 -6.81
CA LYS A 128 -2.18 -20.93 -7.98
C LYS A 128 -1.00 -21.83 -7.64
N GLY A 129 -0.06 -21.34 -6.83
CA GLY A 129 1.09 -22.10 -6.36
C GLY A 129 0.69 -23.33 -5.55
N LYS A 130 -0.25 -23.17 -4.61
CA LYS A 130 -0.85 -24.26 -3.83
C LYS A 130 -1.49 -25.32 -4.74
N GLN A 131 -2.32 -24.89 -5.69
CA GLN A 131 -2.98 -25.80 -6.61
C GLN A 131 -1.97 -26.55 -7.51
N HIS A 132 -0.93 -25.86 -7.96
CA HIS A 132 0.13 -26.48 -8.75
C HIS A 132 0.93 -27.48 -7.93
N TYR A 133 1.28 -27.11 -6.70
CA TYR A 133 1.96 -27.96 -5.73
C TYR A 133 1.19 -29.28 -5.49
N GLU A 134 -0.09 -29.19 -5.14
CA GLU A 134 -0.95 -30.35 -4.88
C GLU A 134 -1.07 -31.28 -6.10
N ARG A 135 -1.15 -30.73 -7.32
CA ARG A 135 -1.17 -31.53 -8.56
C ARG A 135 0.15 -32.26 -8.78
N THR A 136 1.28 -31.59 -8.53
CA THR A 136 2.62 -32.16 -8.71
C THR A 136 2.86 -33.29 -7.72
N VAL A 137 2.54 -33.08 -6.43
CA VAL A 137 2.64 -34.14 -5.41
C VAL A 137 1.78 -35.35 -5.75
N LYS A 138 0.54 -35.14 -6.23
CA LYS A 138 -0.33 -36.26 -6.66
C LYS A 138 0.23 -37.06 -7.83
N LYS A 139 0.96 -36.41 -8.75
CA LYS A 139 1.47 -37.03 -9.98
C LYS A 139 2.84 -37.69 -9.79
N HIS A 140 3.72 -37.06 -9.03
CA HIS A 140 5.14 -37.43 -8.94
C HIS A 140 5.56 -37.85 -7.52
N GLY A 141 4.69 -37.71 -6.53
CA GLY A 141 5.05 -37.89 -5.13
C GLY A 141 5.98 -36.77 -4.65
N TYR A 142 6.76 -37.08 -3.62
CA TYR A 142 7.75 -36.19 -3.01
C TYR A 142 9.13 -36.39 -3.67
N ASP A 143 9.27 -35.83 -4.87
CA ASP A 143 10.46 -35.95 -5.74
C ASP A 143 11.29 -34.66 -5.82
N GLY A 144 10.95 -33.63 -5.04
CA GLY A 144 11.63 -32.34 -5.03
C GLY A 144 11.09 -31.33 -6.06
N GLN A 145 10.33 -31.73 -7.08
CA GLN A 145 9.69 -30.78 -8.00
C GLN A 145 8.65 -29.91 -7.30
N SER A 146 7.98 -30.48 -6.29
CA SER A 146 7.02 -29.76 -5.47
C SER A 146 7.70 -28.66 -4.62
N LEU A 147 8.93 -28.89 -4.14
CA LEU A 147 9.74 -27.84 -3.48
C LEU A 147 10.09 -26.69 -4.41
N VAL A 148 10.38 -26.96 -5.69
CA VAL A 148 10.67 -25.89 -6.66
C VAL A 148 9.46 -24.96 -6.79
N ILE A 149 8.24 -25.52 -6.88
CA ILE A 149 7.00 -24.75 -6.97
C ILE A 149 6.77 -23.92 -5.70
N LEU A 150 6.96 -24.52 -4.52
CA LEU A 150 6.84 -23.79 -3.26
C LEU A 150 7.84 -22.62 -3.23
N PHE A 151 9.08 -22.86 -3.61
CA PHE A 151 10.13 -21.86 -3.55
C PHE A 151 9.94 -20.71 -4.54
N THR A 152 9.53 -21.00 -5.78
CA THR A 152 9.20 -19.95 -6.76
C THR A 152 8.02 -19.11 -6.29
N THR A 153 6.98 -19.77 -5.73
CA THR A 153 5.83 -19.09 -5.13
C THR A 153 6.26 -18.16 -4.00
N LEU A 154 7.08 -18.65 -3.05
CA LEU A 154 7.58 -17.86 -1.93
C LEU A 154 8.39 -16.64 -2.40
N ARG A 155 9.25 -16.78 -3.42
CA ARG A 155 10.02 -15.67 -3.96
C ARG A 155 9.14 -14.58 -4.56
N GLU A 156 8.18 -14.97 -5.39
CA GLU A 156 7.26 -14.03 -6.03
C GLU A 156 6.38 -13.31 -5.00
N VAL A 157 5.85 -14.04 -4.00
CA VAL A 157 5.11 -13.43 -2.89
C VAL A 157 5.98 -12.44 -2.11
N LYS A 158 7.25 -12.76 -1.85
CA LYS A 158 8.18 -11.86 -1.16
C LYS A 158 8.34 -10.54 -1.91
N GLU A 159 8.55 -10.60 -3.22
CA GLU A 159 8.72 -9.42 -4.09
C GLU A 159 7.46 -8.56 -4.07
N LEU A 160 6.28 -9.16 -4.31
CA LEU A 160 5.00 -8.46 -4.30
C LEU A 160 4.69 -7.79 -2.95
N VAL A 161 4.96 -8.49 -1.83
CA VAL A 161 4.75 -7.95 -0.49
C VAL A 161 5.76 -6.83 -0.17
N SER A 162 7.00 -6.95 -0.64
CA SER A 162 8.02 -5.90 -0.51
C SER A 162 7.62 -4.63 -1.26
N ASP A 163 7.12 -4.78 -2.49
CA ASP A 163 6.65 -3.66 -3.30
C ASP A 163 5.41 -3.01 -2.68
N ALA A 164 4.47 -3.81 -2.17
CA ALA A 164 3.28 -3.30 -1.47
C ALA A 164 3.66 -2.45 -0.24
N ARG A 165 4.64 -2.89 0.55
CA ARG A 165 5.18 -2.10 1.68
C ARG A 165 5.78 -0.80 1.19
N THR A 166 6.57 -0.86 0.12
CA THR A 166 7.25 0.30 -0.46
C THR A 166 6.24 1.34 -0.95
N CYS A 167 5.12 0.94 -1.56
CA CYS A 167 4.05 1.85 -1.96
C CYS A 167 3.52 2.70 -0.79
N LEU A 168 3.40 2.11 0.40
CA LEU A 168 2.93 2.81 1.60
C LEU A 168 4.03 3.63 2.27
N THR A 169 5.24 3.10 2.39
CA THR A 169 6.32 3.74 3.18
C THR A 169 7.10 4.79 2.38
N MET A 170 7.20 4.63 1.06
CA MET A 170 7.97 5.49 0.15
C MET A 170 7.04 6.16 -0.89
N PRO A 171 6.30 7.21 -0.51
CA PRO A 171 5.39 7.89 -1.43
C PRO A 171 6.10 8.45 -2.66
N ARG A 172 5.60 8.13 -3.85
CA ARG A 172 5.93 8.86 -5.06
C ARG A 172 5.28 10.24 -5.01
N LYS A 173 6.03 11.22 -4.51
CA LYS A 173 5.60 12.63 -4.51
C LYS A 173 5.54 13.14 -5.95
N LYS A 174 4.40 13.73 -6.32
CA LYS A 174 4.27 14.47 -7.58
C LYS A 174 5.19 15.70 -7.54
N SER A 175 5.89 15.95 -8.64
CA SER A 175 6.60 17.20 -8.88
C SER A 175 5.65 18.39 -8.89
N LEU A 176 6.18 19.61 -8.69
CA LEU A 176 5.37 20.83 -8.72
C LEU A 176 4.68 21.00 -10.08
N LEU A 177 5.36 20.64 -11.19
CA LEU A 177 4.79 20.70 -12.53
C LEU A 177 3.61 19.75 -12.70
N GLU A 178 3.74 18.50 -12.20
CA GLU A 178 2.63 17.54 -12.19
C GLU A 178 1.45 18.06 -11.36
N LEU A 179 1.71 18.69 -10.21
CA LEU A 179 0.66 19.28 -9.36
C LEU A 179 -0.06 20.47 -10.01
N CYS A 180 0.65 21.31 -10.78
CA CYS A 180 0.04 22.39 -11.56
C CYS A 180 -0.95 21.87 -12.62
N GLN A 181 -0.64 20.72 -13.21
CA GLN A 181 -1.46 20.09 -14.25
C GLN A 181 -2.53 19.17 -13.67
N PHE A 182 -2.44 18.82 -12.39
CA PHE A 182 -3.32 17.87 -11.72
C PHE A 182 -4.73 18.42 -11.56
N GLN A 183 -5.70 17.84 -12.28
CA GLN A 183 -7.08 18.35 -12.32
C GLN A 183 -7.71 18.61 -10.94
N PRO A 184 -7.56 17.74 -9.94
CA PRO A 184 -8.17 17.98 -8.64
C PRO A 184 -7.78 19.30 -7.95
N THR A 185 -6.58 19.86 -8.19
CA THR A 185 -6.19 21.16 -7.61
C THR A 185 -6.94 22.34 -8.23
N LYS A 186 -7.54 22.15 -9.42
CA LYS A 186 -8.28 23.20 -10.15
C LYS A 186 -9.76 23.26 -9.80
N SER A 187 -10.24 22.32 -8.98
CA SER A 187 -11.67 22.15 -8.71
C SER A 187 -12.09 22.64 -7.33
N PHE A 188 -11.31 23.55 -6.75
CA PHE A 188 -11.58 24.17 -5.46
C PHE A 188 -12.45 25.42 -5.60
N ASN A 189 -13.35 25.65 -4.64
CA ASN A 189 -14.19 26.84 -4.56
C ASN A 189 -14.13 27.45 -3.14
N PRO A 190 -13.61 28.69 -2.98
CA PRO A 190 -12.96 29.51 -4.01
C PRO A 190 -11.70 28.85 -4.60
N PRO A 191 -11.28 29.19 -5.84
CA PRO A 191 -10.07 28.62 -6.45
C PRO A 191 -8.84 28.82 -5.56
N LEU A 192 -7.92 27.84 -5.61
CA LEU A 192 -6.64 27.96 -4.89
C LEU A 192 -5.87 29.20 -5.37
N PRO A 193 -5.15 29.91 -4.49
CA PRO A 193 -4.26 30.98 -4.91
C PRO A 193 -3.21 30.45 -5.90
N HIS A 194 -2.81 31.29 -6.87
CA HIS A 194 -1.89 30.91 -7.96
C HIS A 194 -0.51 30.44 -7.48
N ASP A 195 -0.10 30.84 -6.28
CA ASP A 195 1.15 30.42 -5.65
C ASP A 195 1.00 29.18 -4.76
N ILE A 196 -0.19 28.57 -4.69
CA ILE A 196 -0.46 27.40 -3.84
C ILE A 196 -0.78 26.17 -4.69
N LEU A 197 -0.04 25.09 -4.43
CA LEU A 197 -0.33 23.75 -4.97
C LEU A 197 -0.65 22.81 -3.81
N LEU A 198 -1.65 21.96 -3.99
CA LEU A 198 -2.03 20.96 -2.99
C LEU A 198 -1.61 19.56 -3.41
N SER A 199 -1.36 18.70 -2.43
CA SER A 199 -1.14 17.27 -2.63
C SER A 199 -1.69 16.45 -1.45
N PHE A 200 -2.31 15.32 -1.74
CA PHE A 200 -2.62 14.28 -0.76
C PHE A 200 -1.88 12.99 -1.09
N TYR A 201 -1.25 12.38 -0.09
CA TYR A 201 -0.50 11.14 -0.22
C TYR A 201 -0.45 10.36 1.11
N ILE A 202 -0.10 9.08 1.03
CA ILE A 202 0.14 8.23 2.21
C ILE A 202 1.63 8.27 2.57
N SER A 203 1.94 8.41 3.84
CA SER A 203 3.29 8.20 4.38
C SER A 203 3.23 7.19 5.51
N SER A 204 3.63 5.96 5.20
CA SER A 204 3.47 4.79 6.07
C SER A 204 2.03 4.59 6.51
N THR A 205 1.67 5.05 7.71
CA THR A 205 0.35 4.89 8.34
C THR A 205 -0.42 6.21 8.42
N LYS A 206 0.03 7.25 7.72
CA LYS A 206 -0.54 8.59 7.79
C LYS A 206 -1.05 9.04 6.43
N LEU A 207 -2.24 9.64 6.42
CA LEU A 207 -2.68 10.44 5.29
C LEU A 207 -2.16 11.86 5.49
N VAL A 208 -1.40 12.35 4.51
CA VAL A 208 -0.74 13.65 4.54
C VAL A 208 -1.33 14.55 3.48
N GLY A 209 -1.74 15.74 3.89
CA GLY A 209 -2.09 16.86 3.04
C GLY A 209 -0.94 17.87 3.06
N ALA A 210 -0.41 18.22 1.90
CA ALA A 210 0.66 19.19 1.74
C ALA A 210 0.21 20.36 0.88
N ALA A 211 0.49 21.58 1.33
CA ALA A 211 0.35 22.80 0.55
C ALA A 211 1.75 23.36 0.25
N TYR A 212 2.08 23.48 -1.03
CA TYR A 212 3.32 24.05 -1.53
C TYR A 212 3.07 25.49 -1.94
N GLN A 213 3.71 26.42 -1.24
CA GLN A 213 3.70 27.83 -1.59
C GLN A 213 4.94 28.18 -2.40
N VAL A 214 4.75 28.53 -3.67
CA VAL A 214 5.82 28.88 -4.59
C VAL A 214 5.96 30.40 -4.67
N VAL A 215 7.07 30.94 -4.17
CA VAL A 215 7.35 32.38 -4.19
C VAL A 215 8.51 32.66 -5.13
N THR A 216 8.25 33.43 -6.19
CA THR A 216 9.27 33.95 -7.09
C THR A 216 10.02 35.10 -6.41
N VAL A 217 11.32 34.91 -6.16
CA VAL A 217 12.18 35.96 -5.59
C VAL A 217 12.57 36.93 -6.70
N LYS A 218 12.06 38.17 -6.61
CA LYS A 218 12.15 39.19 -7.66
C LYS A 218 13.57 39.60 -8.06
N GLN A 219 14.58 39.34 -7.23
CA GLN A 219 15.93 39.88 -7.45
C GLN A 219 16.82 39.01 -8.36
N ASN A 220 16.64 37.68 -8.39
CA ASN A 220 17.51 36.76 -9.16
C ASN A 220 16.74 35.68 -9.96
N GLY A 221 15.40 35.76 -10.03
CA GLY A 221 14.58 34.74 -10.71
C GLY A 221 14.52 33.38 -9.99
N THR A 222 15.12 33.28 -8.79
CA THR A 222 15.12 32.06 -7.98
C THR A 222 13.74 31.84 -7.35
N GLN A 223 13.20 30.62 -7.50
CA GLN A 223 11.94 30.23 -6.86
C GLN A 223 12.24 29.62 -5.49
N SER A 224 11.55 30.10 -4.47
CA SER A 224 11.55 29.48 -3.13
C SER A 224 10.24 28.74 -2.91
N VAL A 225 10.30 27.58 -2.26
CA VAL A 225 9.12 26.75 -1.99
C VAL A 225 9.00 26.54 -0.50
N THR A 226 7.90 27.03 0.08
CA THR A 226 7.53 26.74 1.47
C THR A 226 6.50 25.62 1.49
N VAL A 227 6.65 24.65 2.40
CA VAL A 227 5.73 23.50 2.48
C VAL A 227 5.01 23.52 3.83
N TYR A 228 3.70 23.54 3.79
CA TYR A 228 2.84 23.35 4.95
C TYR A 228 2.25 21.94 4.90
N GLN A 229 2.29 21.23 6.03
CA GLN A 229 1.81 19.85 6.10
C GLN A 229 0.80 19.68 7.22
N ALA A 230 -0.23 18.90 6.92
CA ALA A 230 -1.18 18.38 7.88
C ALA A 230 -1.28 16.88 7.70
N GLU A 231 -1.43 16.14 8.79
CA GLU A 231 -1.48 14.69 8.76
C GLU A 231 -2.51 14.14 9.73
N VAL A 232 -2.94 12.91 9.46
CA VAL A 232 -3.80 12.13 10.33
C VAL A 232 -3.36 10.68 10.26
N HIS A 233 -3.42 9.98 11.40
CA HIS A 233 -3.12 8.57 11.46
C HIS A 233 -4.32 7.75 10.95
N LEU A 234 -4.03 6.72 10.15
CA LEU A 234 -5.00 5.76 9.65
C LEU A 234 -4.75 4.41 10.35
N PRO A 235 -5.52 4.06 11.40
CA PRO A 235 -5.27 2.85 12.19
C PRO A 235 -5.25 1.57 11.36
N HIS A 236 -6.14 1.46 10.37
CA HIS A 236 -6.19 0.28 9.49
C HIS A 236 -4.89 0.05 8.71
N LEU A 237 -4.13 1.11 8.38
CA LEU A 237 -2.83 0.96 7.70
C LEU A 237 -1.72 0.46 8.63
N VAL A 238 -1.86 0.62 9.95
CA VAL A 238 -0.94 0.01 10.93
C VAL A 238 -1.03 -1.50 10.82
N ASP A 239 -2.25 -2.02 10.86
CA ASP A 239 -2.51 -3.46 10.78
C ASP A 239 -2.05 -4.03 9.44
N VAL A 240 -2.33 -3.32 8.33
CA VAL A 240 -1.86 -3.72 7.00
C VAL A 240 -0.33 -3.78 6.95
N LEU A 241 0.38 -2.75 7.42
CA LEU A 241 1.85 -2.77 7.42
C LEU A 241 2.41 -3.84 8.36
N HIS A 242 1.75 -4.10 9.49
CA HIS A 242 2.13 -5.18 10.40
C HIS A 242 1.98 -6.55 9.72
N HIS A 243 0.86 -6.80 9.03
CA HIS A 243 0.65 -8.04 8.28
C HIS A 243 1.65 -8.21 7.15
N LEU A 244 1.87 -7.18 6.34
CA LEU A 244 2.87 -7.23 5.27
C LEU A 244 4.28 -7.51 5.81
N THR A 245 4.64 -6.92 6.95
CA THR A 245 5.94 -7.17 7.60
C THR A 245 6.04 -8.61 8.14
N THR A 246 4.95 -9.13 8.70
CA THR A 246 4.86 -10.51 9.20
C THR A 246 4.98 -11.51 8.06
N ILE A 247 4.23 -11.31 6.96
CA ILE A 247 4.29 -12.15 5.76
C ILE A 247 5.71 -12.13 5.19
N PHE A 248 6.29 -10.93 4.99
CA PHE A 248 7.65 -10.79 4.47
C PHE A 248 8.68 -11.54 5.31
N SER A 249 8.62 -11.38 6.64
CA SER A 249 9.58 -12.00 7.55
C SER A 249 9.46 -13.53 7.55
N ARG A 250 8.23 -14.05 7.56
CA ARG A 250 7.97 -15.51 7.46
C ARG A 250 8.46 -16.09 6.14
N VAL A 251 8.13 -15.44 5.03
CA VAL A 251 8.57 -15.88 3.69
C VAL A 251 10.09 -15.83 3.58
N GLN A 252 10.73 -14.78 4.09
CA GLN A 252 12.19 -14.67 4.11
C GLN A 252 12.86 -15.77 4.95
N ASP A 253 12.33 -16.06 6.14
CA ASP A 253 12.83 -17.14 7.00
C ASP A 253 12.73 -18.50 6.30
N LEU A 254 11.58 -18.80 5.68
CA LEU A 254 11.38 -20.01 4.89
C LEU A 254 12.39 -20.10 3.75
N ILE A 255 12.54 -19.05 2.93
CA ILE A 255 13.51 -19.00 1.83
C ILE A 255 14.93 -19.27 2.34
N THR A 256 15.32 -18.68 3.47
CA THR A 256 16.64 -18.90 4.06
C THR A 256 16.83 -20.36 4.48
N LYS A 257 15.86 -20.96 5.18
CA LYS A 257 15.89 -22.39 5.57
C LYS A 257 16.01 -23.31 4.35
N PHE A 258 15.26 -23.02 3.29
CA PHE A 258 15.34 -23.78 2.03
C PHE A 258 16.69 -23.68 1.33
N ASN A 259 17.31 -22.49 1.31
CA ASN A 259 18.64 -22.34 0.71
C ASN A 259 19.69 -23.17 1.44
N VAL A 260 19.60 -23.29 2.77
CA VAL A 260 20.48 -24.18 3.55
C VAL A 260 20.28 -25.64 3.16
N LEU A 261 19.02 -26.10 3.05
CA LEU A 261 18.71 -27.46 2.60
C LEU A 261 19.26 -27.73 1.18
N LYS A 262 19.13 -26.77 0.26
CA LYS A 262 19.66 -26.89 -1.10
C LYS A 262 21.17 -27.07 -1.12
N VAL A 263 21.91 -26.29 -0.34
CA VAL A 263 23.37 -26.40 -0.22
C VAL A 263 23.79 -27.75 0.37
N CYS A 264 23.00 -28.34 1.27
CA CYS A 264 23.27 -29.66 1.84
C CYS A 264 22.97 -30.82 0.86
N LEU A 265 22.21 -30.56 -0.20
CA LEU A 265 21.83 -31.54 -1.22
C LEU A 265 22.76 -31.56 -2.45
N THR A 266 23.48 -30.46 -2.71
CA THR A 266 24.52 -30.35 -3.75
C THR A 266 25.88 -30.75 -3.24
#